data_AF-A0A1Y4HB14-F1
#
_entry.id   AF-A0A1Y4HB14-F1
#
_cell.length_a   1.000
_cell.length_b   1.000
_cell.length_c   1.000
_cell.angle_alpha   90.00
_cell.angle_beta   90.00
_cell.angle_gamma   90.00
#
_symmetry.space_group_name_H-M   'P 1'
#
loop_
_entity.id
_entity.type
_entity.pdbx_description
1 polymer ?
#
loop_
_entity_poly.entity_id
_entity_poly.type
_entity_poly.pdbx_seq_one_letter_code
_entity_poly.pdbx_strand_id
1 'polypeptide(L)'
;MLIHSLLYRSLYALLSMGVVPDIPGLPRGLSECRSRGLRLFDRMLDEVRSGSVSLVSRLRLLSSSFDLLNGVTLVSDLERSDRWYQLVESVVDRCPAPTGCSGLLQTSLCRCLTDYFYGSPSPETDEWYRHLQSVADTWQSSFLPSVGWGGASPEETLERVEVLNRLSYMFLDASRDSVVRMGYEVCSSLMRQMSAPSSRCWELWYVLNTAGNACPLNGEEASRAVSAFCRLHRADPVAASAYRLAWECHRQMSLAEVSL
;
A
#
# COMPACT_ATOMS: atom_id res chain seq x y z
N MET A 1 0.69 -2.82 12.12
CA MET A 1 1.19 -3.94 11.28
C MET A 1 1.66 -3.45 9.91
N LEU A 2 0.85 -2.69 9.17
CA LEU A 2 1.24 -2.08 7.87
C LEU A 2 2.55 -1.26 7.97
N ILE A 3 2.71 -0.51 9.06
CA ILE A 3 3.96 0.18 9.44
C ILE A 3 5.21 -0.71 9.33
N HIS A 4 5.10 -1.94 9.84
CA HIS A 4 6.23 -2.84 9.92
C HIS A 4 6.53 -3.50 8.57
N SER A 5 5.55 -3.67 7.67
CA SER A 5 5.81 -4.22 6.34
C SER A 5 6.65 -3.25 5.51
N LEU A 6 6.30 -1.96 5.53
CA LEU A 6 7.09 -0.89 4.88
C LEU A 6 8.52 -0.83 5.45
N LEU A 7 8.68 -0.86 6.78
CA LEU A 7 10.00 -0.89 7.42
C LEU A 7 10.87 -2.03 6.89
N TYR A 8 10.38 -3.27 6.94
CA TYR A 8 11.20 -4.42 6.57
C TYR A 8 11.48 -4.48 5.07
N ARG A 9 10.54 -4.03 4.23
CA ARG A 9 10.78 -3.85 2.79
C ARG A 9 11.93 -2.89 2.53
N SER A 10 11.87 -1.70 3.14
CA SER A 10 12.87 -0.67 2.91
C SER A 10 14.24 -1.03 3.50
N LEU A 11 14.29 -1.66 4.67
CA LEU A 11 15.53 -2.19 5.25
C LEU A 11 16.16 -3.26 4.36
N TYR A 12 15.34 -4.18 3.85
CA TYR A 12 15.83 -5.24 2.97
C TYR A 12 16.50 -4.65 1.73
N ALA A 13 15.84 -3.68 1.09
CA ALA A 13 16.39 -3.00 -0.07
C ALA A 13 17.71 -2.26 0.22
N LEU A 14 17.81 -1.50 1.32
CA LEU A 14 19.07 -0.85 1.70
C LEU A 14 20.21 -1.85 1.90
N LEU A 15 19.96 -2.87 2.73
CA LEU A 15 20.95 -3.89 3.04
C LEU A 15 21.37 -4.67 1.78
N SER A 16 20.49 -4.81 0.79
CA SER A 16 20.79 -5.45 -0.50
C SER A 16 21.71 -4.61 -1.39
N MET A 17 21.66 -3.28 -1.24
CA MET A 17 22.56 -2.33 -1.89
C MET A 17 23.87 -2.11 -1.10
N GLY A 18 24.09 -2.86 -0.02
CA GLY A 18 25.27 -2.72 0.83
C GLY A 18 25.21 -1.54 1.80
N VAL A 19 24.05 -0.89 1.96
CA VAL A 19 23.87 0.21 2.90
C VAL A 19 23.48 -0.35 4.27
N VAL A 20 24.34 -0.14 5.27
CA VAL A 20 24.11 -0.61 6.65
C VAL A 20 23.66 0.56 7.52
N PRO A 21 22.39 0.60 7.95
CA PRO A 21 21.90 1.66 8.84
C PRO A 21 22.45 1.45 10.26
N ASP A 22 23.18 2.42 10.80
CA ASP A 22 23.65 2.40 12.20
C ASP A 22 22.57 2.92 13.15
N ILE A 23 21.48 2.16 13.28
CA ILE A 23 20.39 2.49 14.20
C ILE A 23 20.17 1.36 15.22
N PRO A 24 20.26 1.65 16.53
CA PRO A 24 20.03 0.65 17.58
C PRO A 24 18.67 -0.05 17.48
N GLY A 25 18.66 -1.38 17.65
CA GLY A 25 17.44 -2.20 17.68
C GLY A 25 16.95 -2.70 16.31
N LEU A 26 17.59 -2.25 15.23
CA LEU A 26 17.26 -2.66 13.86
C LEU A 26 18.20 -3.75 13.35
N PRO A 27 17.73 -4.61 12.43
CA PRO A 27 18.57 -5.66 11.83
C PRO A 27 19.82 -5.07 11.19
N ARG A 28 20.98 -5.69 11.46
CA ARG A 28 22.26 -5.28 10.86
C ARG A 28 22.63 -6.09 9.62
N GLY A 29 21.87 -7.12 9.30
CA GLY A 29 22.15 -8.01 8.17
C GLY A 29 20.89 -8.47 7.45
N LEU A 30 21.06 -8.78 6.15
CA LEU A 30 19.98 -9.23 5.26
C LEU A 30 19.18 -10.41 5.82
N SER A 31 19.88 -11.41 6.36
CA SER A 31 19.26 -12.63 6.90
C SER A 31 18.31 -12.32 8.07
N GLU A 32 18.71 -11.42 8.97
CA GLU A 32 17.88 -11.03 10.10
C GLU A 32 16.67 -10.19 9.64
N CYS A 33 16.86 -9.24 8.72
CA CYS A 33 15.77 -8.45 8.15
C CYS A 33 14.73 -9.34 7.48
N ARG A 34 15.18 -10.28 6.63
CA ARG A 34 14.33 -11.28 5.99
C ARG A 34 13.58 -12.13 7.02
N SER A 35 14.28 -12.66 8.02
CA SER A 35 13.68 -13.49 9.08
C SER A 35 12.57 -12.76 9.85
N ARG A 36 12.76 -11.48 10.19
CA ARG A 36 11.74 -10.65 10.84
C ARG A 36 10.57 -10.33 9.91
N GLY A 37 10.84 -10.04 8.64
CA GLY A 37 9.81 -9.85 7.61
C GLY A 37 8.92 -11.08 7.47
N LEU A 38 9.49 -12.28 7.35
CA LEU A 38 8.72 -13.52 7.24
C LEU A 38 7.85 -13.80 8.48
N ARG A 39 8.35 -13.54 9.69
CA ARG A 39 7.51 -13.65 10.91
C ARG A 39 6.36 -12.65 10.94
N LEU A 40 6.59 -11.43 10.45
CA LEU A 40 5.53 -10.44 10.33
C LEU A 40 4.48 -10.89 9.30
N PHE A 41 4.91 -11.46 8.17
CA PHE A 41 4.03 -12.06 7.17
C PHE A 41 3.13 -13.12 7.82
N ASP A 42 3.72 -14.12 8.48
CA ASP A 42 2.96 -15.21 9.11
C ASP A 42 1.94 -14.66 10.13
N ARG A 43 2.32 -13.68 10.94
CA ARG A 43 1.41 -13.01 11.87
C ARG A 43 0.27 -12.24 11.19
N MET A 44 0.52 -11.60 10.06
CA MET A 44 -0.53 -10.93 9.27
C MET A 44 -1.57 -11.93 8.78
N LEU A 45 -1.13 -13.08 8.27
CA LEU A 45 -2.02 -14.13 7.79
C LEU A 45 -2.82 -14.76 8.94
N ASP A 46 -2.21 -14.96 10.10
CA ASP A 46 -2.91 -15.47 11.29
C ASP A 46 -4.03 -14.52 11.75
N GLU A 47 -3.78 -13.21 11.75
CA GLU A 47 -4.79 -12.18 12.08
C GLU A 47 -5.91 -12.10 11.03
N VAL A 48 -5.57 -12.30 9.75
CA VAL A 48 -6.59 -12.40 8.70
C VAL A 48 -7.42 -13.67 8.90
N ARG A 49 -6.83 -14.79 9.30
CA ARG A 49 -7.52 -16.08 9.48
C ARG A 49 -8.41 -16.10 10.72
N SER A 50 -7.96 -15.53 11.84
CA SER A 50 -8.70 -15.49 13.11
C SER A 50 -10.06 -14.80 12.97
N GLY A 51 -10.18 -13.85 12.04
CA GLY A 51 -11.39 -13.05 11.84
C GLY A 51 -11.66 -12.06 12.98
N SER A 52 -10.66 -11.78 13.84
CA SER A 52 -10.75 -10.81 14.94
C SER A 52 -10.87 -9.36 14.48
N VAL A 53 -10.58 -9.08 13.21
CA VAL A 53 -10.61 -7.74 12.62
C VAL A 53 -11.62 -7.64 11.48
N SER A 54 -12.07 -6.42 11.19
CA SER A 54 -13.05 -6.12 10.13
C SER A 54 -12.59 -6.61 8.75
N LEU A 55 -13.52 -6.83 7.81
CA LEU A 55 -13.19 -7.18 6.42
C LEU A 55 -12.24 -6.17 5.76
N VAL A 56 -12.46 -4.87 5.98
CA VAL A 56 -11.56 -3.80 5.53
C VAL A 56 -10.13 -4.03 6.05
N SER A 57 -10.00 -4.31 7.34
CA SER A 57 -8.69 -4.58 7.96
C SER A 57 -8.05 -5.86 7.41
N ARG A 58 -8.83 -6.92 7.17
CA ARG A 58 -8.35 -8.18 6.59
C ARG A 58 -7.78 -7.97 5.18
N LEU A 59 -8.52 -7.26 4.32
CA LEU A 59 -8.08 -6.92 2.95
C LEU A 59 -6.81 -6.07 2.95
N ARG A 60 -6.72 -5.08 3.85
CA ARG A 60 -5.51 -4.25 4.00
C ARG A 60 -4.31 -5.05 4.50
N LEU A 61 -4.51 -5.98 5.44
CA LEU A 61 -3.46 -6.90 5.90
C LEU A 61 -3.00 -7.83 4.78
N LEU A 62 -3.91 -8.35 3.96
CA LEU A 62 -3.58 -9.15 2.79
C LEU A 62 -2.72 -8.36 1.80
N SER A 63 -3.12 -7.13 1.45
CA SER A 63 -2.32 -6.28 0.56
C SER A 63 -0.93 -5.96 1.13
N SER A 64 -0.82 -5.65 2.43
CA SER A 64 0.50 -5.44 3.06
C SER A 64 1.35 -6.69 3.17
N SER A 65 0.74 -7.87 3.30
CA SER A 65 1.47 -9.14 3.25
C SER A 65 1.97 -9.46 1.84
N PHE A 66 1.23 -9.08 0.80
CA PHE A 66 1.68 -9.15 -0.59
C PHE A 66 2.88 -8.23 -0.85
N ASP A 67 2.82 -6.97 -0.39
CA ASP A 67 3.95 -6.04 -0.49
C ASP A 67 5.21 -6.58 0.20
N LEU A 68 5.04 -7.29 1.33
CA LEU A 68 6.14 -7.90 2.07
C LEU A 68 6.69 -9.12 1.33
N LEU A 69 5.82 -9.99 0.83
CA LEU A 69 6.19 -11.18 0.06
C LEU A 69 7.00 -10.82 -1.18
N ASN A 70 6.54 -9.84 -1.96
CA ASN A 70 7.22 -9.43 -3.20
C ASN A 70 8.39 -8.47 -2.97
N GLY A 71 8.44 -7.79 -1.82
CA GLY A 71 9.44 -6.76 -1.53
C GLY A 71 10.69 -7.24 -0.77
N VAL A 72 10.67 -8.43 -0.15
CA VAL A 72 11.78 -8.91 0.71
C VAL A 72 12.36 -10.28 0.32
N THR A 73 11.90 -10.88 -0.78
CA THR A 73 12.39 -12.19 -1.21
C THR A 73 13.03 -12.14 -2.58
N LEU A 74 14.31 -12.51 -2.67
CA LEU A 74 15.00 -12.77 -3.95
C LEU A 74 14.60 -14.12 -4.57
N VAL A 75 13.97 -15.01 -3.79
CA VAL A 75 13.51 -16.33 -4.21
C VAL A 75 12.04 -16.45 -3.85
N SER A 76 11.22 -16.84 -4.82
CA SER A 76 9.78 -17.07 -4.62
C SER A 76 9.54 -18.10 -3.52
N ASP A 77 8.78 -17.70 -2.50
CA ASP A 77 8.34 -18.57 -1.41
C ASP A 77 6.94 -19.11 -1.74
N LEU A 78 6.90 -20.17 -2.54
CA LEU A 78 5.66 -20.72 -3.10
C LEU A 78 4.67 -21.14 -2.01
N GLU A 79 5.14 -21.70 -0.90
CA GLU A 79 4.27 -22.11 0.20
C GLU A 79 3.53 -20.91 0.82
N ARG A 80 4.26 -19.81 1.04
CA ARG A 80 3.65 -18.56 1.54
C ARG A 80 2.76 -17.90 0.50
N SER A 81 3.13 -17.94 -0.77
CA SER A 81 2.28 -17.48 -1.88
C SER A 81 0.96 -18.24 -1.91
N ASP A 82 0.98 -19.57 -1.88
CA ASP A 82 -0.22 -20.41 -1.92
C ASP A 82 -1.13 -20.13 -0.72
N ARG A 83 -0.54 -20.01 0.48
CA ARG A 83 -1.29 -19.64 1.70
C ARG A 83 -1.94 -18.27 1.58
N TRP A 84 -1.27 -17.32 0.91
CA TRP A 84 -1.82 -15.98 0.69
C TRP A 84 -3.00 -16.04 -0.28
N TYR A 85 -2.85 -16.71 -1.43
CA TYR A 85 -3.90 -16.86 -2.44
C TYR A 85 -5.17 -17.51 -1.85
N GLN A 86 -5.03 -18.63 -1.14
CA GLN A 86 -6.16 -19.30 -0.48
C GLN A 86 -6.89 -18.39 0.51
N LEU A 87 -6.15 -17.52 1.21
CA LEU A 87 -6.72 -16.62 2.20
C LEU A 87 -7.41 -15.42 1.54
N VAL A 88 -6.90 -14.93 0.41
CA VAL A 88 -7.57 -13.93 -0.41
C VAL A 88 -8.92 -14.46 -0.89
N GLU A 89 -8.95 -15.63 -1.53
CA GLU A 89 -10.18 -16.28 -1.99
C GLU A 89 -11.21 -16.38 -0.85
N SER A 90 -10.79 -16.92 0.31
CA SER A 90 -11.67 -17.06 1.47
C SER A 90 -12.20 -15.73 2.04
N VAL A 91 -11.46 -14.63 1.89
CA VAL A 91 -11.89 -13.29 2.34
C VAL A 91 -12.81 -12.65 1.32
N VAL A 92 -12.48 -12.76 0.03
CA VAL A 92 -13.26 -12.23 -1.09
C VAL A 92 -14.64 -12.88 -1.14
N ASP A 93 -14.74 -14.19 -0.90
CA ASP A 93 -16.02 -14.92 -0.81
C ASP A 93 -16.95 -14.38 0.30
N ARG A 94 -16.40 -13.68 1.30
CA ARG A 94 -17.17 -13.08 2.40
C ARG A 94 -17.51 -11.61 2.15
N CYS A 95 -16.98 -11.01 1.09
CA CYS A 95 -17.38 -9.67 0.69
C CYS A 95 -18.82 -9.69 0.17
N PRO A 96 -19.61 -8.64 0.41
CA PRO A 96 -20.89 -8.48 -0.26
C PRO A 96 -20.72 -8.59 -1.77
N ALA A 97 -21.78 -9.00 -2.46
CA ALA A 97 -21.80 -8.99 -3.91
C ALA A 97 -21.34 -7.62 -4.46
N PRO A 98 -20.71 -7.57 -5.65
CA PRO A 98 -20.22 -6.35 -6.29
C PRO A 98 -21.10 -5.11 -6.16
N THR A 99 -22.42 -5.27 -6.24
CA THR A 99 -23.41 -4.19 -6.16
C THR A 99 -23.66 -3.65 -4.74
N GLY A 100 -23.23 -4.37 -3.70
CA GLY A 100 -23.38 -4.00 -2.29
C GLY A 100 -22.09 -3.51 -1.62
N CYS A 101 -20.96 -3.52 -2.34
CA CYS A 101 -19.67 -3.07 -1.81
C CYS A 101 -19.48 -1.57 -2.06
N SER A 102 -19.21 -0.78 -1.02
CA SER A 102 -19.01 0.67 -1.13
C SER A 102 -17.99 1.18 -0.11
N GLY A 103 -17.55 2.43 -0.29
CA GLY A 103 -16.64 3.10 0.64
C GLY A 103 -15.29 2.39 0.76
N LEU A 104 -14.76 2.37 1.99
CA LEU A 104 -13.46 1.77 2.32
C LEU A 104 -13.40 0.24 2.06
N LEU A 105 -14.55 -0.44 2.06
CA LEU A 105 -14.59 -1.87 1.73
C LEU A 105 -14.29 -2.08 0.25
N GLN A 106 -14.89 -1.26 -0.61
CA GLN A 106 -14.67 -1.33 -2.06
C GLN A 106 -13.23 -0.98 -2.42
N THR A 107 -12.65 0.08 -1.83
CA THR A 107 -11.25 0.45 -2.08
C THR A 107 -10.27 -0.61 -1.60
N SER A 108 -10.49 -1.18 -0.40
CA SER A 108 -9.63 -2.23 0.15
C SER A 108 -9.75 -3.53 -0.65
N LEU A 109 -10.95 -3.87 -1.13
CA LEU A 109 -11.17 -5.02 -2.00
C LEU A 109 -10.46 -4.84 -3.34
N CYS A 110 -10.64 -3.70 -4.00
CA CYS A 110 -9.99 -3.43 -5.29
C CYS A 110 -8.47 -3.49 -5.17
N ARG A 111 -7.90 -2.93 -4.11
CA ARG A 111 -6.45 -3.03 -3.85
C ARG A 111 -6.00 -4.49 -3.73
N CYS A 112 -6.71 -5.29 -2.94
CA CYS A 112 -6.40 -6.71 -2.76
C CYS A 112 -6.54 -7.51 -4.07
N LEU A 113 -7.54 -7.19 -4.90
CA LEU A 113 -7.73 -7.82 -6.21
C LEU A 113 -6.61 -7.43 -7.19
N THR A 114 -6.17 -6.18 -7.18
CA THR A 114 -4.99 -5.74 -7.95
C THR A 114 -3.76 -6.56 -7.60
N ASP A 115 -3.53 -6.81 -6.30
CA ASP A 115 -2.43 -7.67 -5.83
C ASP A 115 -2.64 -9.14 -6.27
N TYR A 116 -3.86 -9.65 -6.19
CA TYR A 116 -4.19 -11.04 -6.52
C TYR A 116 -3.97 -11.35 -8.00
N PHE A 117 -4.38 -10.44 -8.88
CA PHE A 117 -4.26 -10.63 -10.32
C PHE A 117 -2.89 -10.26 -10.89
N TYR A 118 -1.98 -9.72 -10.06
CA TYR A 118 -0.65 -9.37 -10.53
C TYR A 118 0.13 -10.60 -11.02
N GLY A 119 0.57 -10.57 -12.27
CA GLY A 119 1.27 -11.69 -12.90
C GLY A 119 0.37 -12.87 -13.29
N SER A 120 -0.95 -12.76 -13.17
CA SER A 120 -1.89 -13.77 -13.66
C SER A 120 -1.89 -13.82 -15.19
N PRO A 121 -1.86 -15.01 -15.82
CA PRO A 121 -1.71 -15.13 -17.28
C PRO A 121 -2.98 -14.84 -18.10
N SER A 122 -4.18 -14.73 -17.50
CA SER A 122 -5.44 -14.41 -18.22
C SER A 122 -6.54 -13.86 -17.29
N PRO A 123 -6.29 -12.76 -16.56
CA PRO A 123 -7.22 -12.25 -15.55
C PRO A 123 -8.57 -11.79 -16.13
N GLU A 124 -8.63 -11.39 -17.40
CA GLU A 124 -9.84 -10.90 -18.08
C GLU A 124 -11.03 -11.88 -18.09
N THR A 125 -10.75 -13.18 -17.96
CA THR A 125 -11.80 -14.21 -17.90
C THR A 125 -12.43 -14.34 -16.51
N ASP A 126 -11.80 -13.79 -15.47
CA ASP A 126 -12.25 -13.85 -14.09
C ASP A 126 -13.32 -12.77 -13.79
N GLU A 127 -14.34 -13.14 -13.01
CA GLU A 127 -15.41 -12.21 -12.64
C GLU A 127 -14.97 -11.10 -11.69
N TRP A 128 -14.04 -11.39 -10.78
CA TRP A 128 -13.50 -10.42 -9.83
C TRP A 128 -12.56 -9.44 -10.51
N TYR A 129 -11.83 -9.87 -11.55
CA TYR A 129 -11.05 -8.94 -12.36
C TYR A 129 -11.96 -8.00 -13.17
N ARG A 130 -13.02 -8.54 -13.78
CA ARG A 130 -14.03 -7.71 -14.47
C ARG A 130 -14.71 -6.74 -13.50
N HIS A 131 -14.98 -7.16 -12.27
CA HIS A 131 -15.47 -6.28 -11.21
C HIS A 131 -14.47 -5.15 -10.90
N LEU A 132 -13.19 -5.47 -10.69
CA LEU A 132 -12.12 -4.50 -10.45
C LEU A 132 -12.08 -3.43 -11.55
N GLN A 133 -12.07 -3.85 -12.82
CA GLN A 133 -12.08 -2.94 -13.97
C GLN A 133 -13.33 -2.06 -14.00
N SER A 134 -14.51 -2.66 -13.79
CA SER A 134 -15.78 -1.92 -13.76
C SER A 134 -15.84 -0.86 -12.65
N VAL A 135 -15.29 -1.16 -11.47
CA VAL A 135 -15.18 -0.18 -10.37
C VAL A 135 -14.20 0.93 -10.73
N ALA A 136 -13.04 0.60 -11.30
CA ALA A 136 -12.04 1.57 -11.72
C ALA A 136 -12.59 2.53 -12.80
N ASP A 137 -13.34 2.01 -13.77
CA ASP A 137 -14.02 2.80 -14.80
C ASP A 137 -15.08 3.72 -14.21
N THR A 138 -15.85 3.22 -13.24
CA THR A 138 -16.84 4.03 -12.53
C THR A 138 -16.17 5.17 -11.76
N TRP A 139 -15.05 4.92 -11.09
CA TRP A 139 -14.28 5.98 -10.43
C TRP A 139 -13.73 6.97 -11.45
N GLN A 140 -13.20 6.53 -12.59
CA GLN A 140 -12.73 7.43 -13.64
C GLN A 140 -13.86 8.33 -14.16
N SER A 141 -15.02 7.77 -14.49
CA SER A 141 -16.13 8.51 -15.10
C SER A 141 -16.86 9.43 -14.13
N SER A 142 -16.83 9.12 -12.83
CA SER A 142 -17.48 9.93 -11.77
C SER A 142 -16.56 10.98 -11.14
N PHE A 143 -15.29 11.04 -11.54
CA PHE A 143 -14.34 12.00 -10.99
C PHE A 143 -14.62 13.42 -11.49
N LEU A 144 -14.69 14.38 -10.56
CA LEU A 144 -14.82 15.80 -10.87
C LEU A 144 -13.55 16.55 -10.48
N PRO A 145 -12.88 17.28 -11.40
CA PRO A 145 -11.60 17.94 -11.11
C PRO A 145 -11.60 18.90 -9.92
N SER A 146 -12.74 19.54 -9.62
CA SER A 146 -12.86 20.51 -8.52
C SER A 146 -13.06 19.88 -7.14
N VAL A 147 -13.63 18.68 -7.06
CA VAL A 147 -14.09 18.08 -5.79
C VAL A 147 -13.70 16.60 -5.62
N GLY A 148 -13.09 15.98 -6.62
CA GLY A 148 -12.79 14.55 -6.65
C GLY A 148 -14.05 13.69 -6.78
N TRP A 149 -14.17 12.69 -5.90
CA TRP A 149 -15.36 11.83 -5.83
C TRP A 149 -16.31 12.32 -4.73
N GLY A 150 -17.44 12.90 -5.14
CA GLY A 150 -18.43 13.43 -4.20
C GLY A 150 -18.90 12.37 -3.17
N GLY A 151 -18.88 12.73 -1.89
CA GLY A 151 -19.30 11.86 -0.78
C GLY A 151 -18.25 10.88 -0.28
N ALA A 152 -17.10 10.74 -0.96
CA ALA A 152 -15.99 9.93 -0.46
C ALA A 152 -15.33 10.61 0.75
N SER A 153 -14.95 9.81 1.75
CA SER A 153 -14.12 10.32 2.85
C SER A 153 -12.71 10.68 2.34
N PRO A 154 -11.91 11.49 3.08
CA PRO A 154 -10.53 11.75 2.71
C PRO A 154 -9.72 10.47 2.54
N GLU A 155 -9.82 9.53 3.49
CA GLU A 155 -9.15 8.23 3.42
C GLU A 155 -9.56 7.44 2.18
N GLU A 156 -10.85 7.39 1.86
CA GLU A 156 -11.35 6.72 0.67
C GLU A 156 -10.82 7.37 -0.61
N THR A 157 -10.75 8.70 -0.67
CA THR A 157 -10.20 9.44 -1.81
C THR A 157 -8.74 9.07 -2.05
N LEU A 158 -7.93 9.06 -0.98
CA LEU A 158 -6.53 8.65 -1.01
C LEU A 158 -6.39 7.18 -1.49
N GLU A 159 -7.23 6.27 -1.02
CA GLU A 159 -7.20 4.86 -1.45
C GLU A 159 -7.63 4.67 -2.90
N ARG A 160 -8.63 5.40 -3.40
CA ARG A 160 -9.01 5.35 -4.82
C ARG A 160 -7.87 5.79 -5.73
N VAL A 161 -7.19 6.88 -5.40
CA VAL A 161 -6.01 7.34 -6.16
C VAL A 161 -4.91 6.28 -6.15
N GLU A 162 -4.64 5.68 -4.98
CA GLU A 162 -3.61 4.66 -4.86
C GLU A 162 -3.93 3.40 -5.66
N VAL A 163 -5.18 2.92 -5.62
CA VAL A 163 -5.62 1.77 -6.43
C VAL A 163 -5.49 2.06 -7.92
N LEU A 164 -5.95 3.23 -8.38
CA LEU A 164 -5.85 3.62 -9.78
C LEU A 164 -4.39 3.75 -10.24
N ASN A 165 -3.51 4.33 -9.41
CA ASN A 165 -2.08 4.40 -9.72
C ASN A 165 -1.45 2.99 -9.78
N ARG A 166 -1.87 2.10 -8.87
CA ARG A 166 -1.42 0.70 -8.79
C ARG A 166 -1.82 -0.11 -10.00
N LEU A 167 -3.03 0.07 -10.52
CA LEU A 167 -3.42 -0.52 -11.81
C LEU A 167 -2.48 -0.09 -12.93
N SER A 168 -2.11 1.19 -12.96
CA SER A 168 -1.23 1.73 -14.01
C SER A 168 0.16 1.11 -13.99
N TYR A 169 0.83 0.99 -12.84
CA TYR A 169 2.18 0.39 -12.82
C TYR A 169 2.20 -1.14 -12.76
N MET A 170 1.17 -1.81 -12.23
CA MET A 170 1.15 -3.28 -12.13
C MET A 170 0.61 -3.96 -13.39
N PHE A 171 -0.31 -3.32 -14.10
CA PHE A 171 -0.87 -3.85 -15.35
C PHE A 171 -0.45 -3.05 -16.59
N LEU A 172 0.44 -2.06 -16.43
CA LEU A 172 0.89 -1.16 -17.50
C LEU A 172 -0.27 -0.44 -18.20
N ASP A 173 -1.34 -0.14 -17.45
CA ASP A 173 -2.57 0.47 -17.95
C ASP A 173 -2.62 1.97 -17.63
N ALA A 174 -2.14 2.78 -18.58
CA ALA A 174 -2.10 4.23 -18.46
C ALA A 174 -3.45 4.94 -18.74
N SER A 175 -4.54 4.21 -19.03
CA SER A 175 -5.84 4.80 -19.41
C SER A 175 -6.42 5.73 -18.33
N ARG A 176 -6.02 5.55 -17.07
CA ARG A 176 -6.52 6.26 -15.89
C ARG A 176 -5.56 7.30 -15.32
N ASP A 177 -4.38 7.45 -15.91
CA ASP A 177 -3.31 8.32 -15.42
C ASP A 177 -3.72 9.79 -15.27
N SER A 178 -4.56 10.30 -16.18
CA SER A 178 -5.05 11.68 -16.11
C SER A 178 -5.88 11.91 -14.84
N VAL A 179 -6.75 10.96 -14.49
CA VAL A 179 -7.54 10.99 -13.25
C VAL A 179 -6.66 10.80 -12.03
N VAL A 180 -5.63 9.95 -12.09
CA VAL A 180 -4.65 9.80 -11.00
C VAL A 180 -3.95 11.12 -10.70
N ARG A 181 -3.46 11.83 -11.72
CA ARG A 181 -2.80 13.14 -11.55
C ARG A 181 -3.73 14.19 -10.94
N MET A 182 -4.96 14.29 -11.44
CA MET A 182 -5.95 15.21 -10.86
C MET A 182 -6.35 14.81 -9.43
N GLY A 183 -6.55 13.51 -9.18
CA GLY A 183 -6.87 12.98 -7.86
C GLY A 183 -5.76 13.21 -6.84
N TYR A 184 -4.50 13.15 -7.27
CA TYR A 184 -3.36 13.52 -6.44
C TYR A 184 -3.43 14.98 -6.00
N GLU A 185 -3.76 15.93 -6.88
CA GLU A 185 -3.92 17.35 -6.52
C GLU A 185 -5.08 17.58 -5.54
N VAL A 186 -6.18 16.84 -5.71
CA VAL A 186 -7.29 16.83 -4.74
C VAL A 186 -6.81 16.30 -3.38
N CYS A 187 -6.09 15.18 -3.35
CA CYS A 187 -5.53 14.62 -2.11
C CYS A 187 -4.56 15.59 -1.43
N SER A 188 -3.69 16.26 -2.20
CA SER A 188 -2.76 17.27 -1.71
C SER A 188 -3.48 18.42 -1.01
N SER A 189 -4.55 18.91 -1.64
CA SER A 189 -5.41 19.97 -1.09
C SER A 189 -6.11 19.50 0.20
N LEU A 190 -6.69 18.30 0.18
CA LEU A 190 -7.31 17.68 1.36
C LEU A 190 -6.32 17.57 2.52
N MET A 191 -5.13 17.03 2.28
CA MET A 191 -4.10 16.84 3.31
C MET A 191 -3.61 18.17 3.92
N ARG A 192 -3.64 19.27 3.17
CA ARG A 192 -3.29 20.61 3.68
C ARG A 192 -4.42 21.26 4.49
N GLN A 193 -5.67 20.98 4.15
CA GLN A 193 -6.84 21.58 4.79
C GLN A 193 -7.30 20.83 6.05
N MET A 194 -7.00 19.54 6.16
CA MET A 194 -7.35 18.75 7.34
C MET A 194 -6.57 19.21 8.57
N SER A 195 -7.29 19.54 9.65
CA SER A 195 -6.71 19.92 10.93
C SER A 195 -6.06 18.75 11.67
N ALA A 196 -6.62 17.55 11.56
CA ALA A 196 -6.14 16.34 12.22
C ALA A 196 -6.30 15.10 11.31
N PRO A 197 -5.42 14.89 10.31
CA PRO A 197 -5.45 13.69 9.48
C PRO A 197 -5.20 12.43 10.31
N SER A 198 -5.87 11.33 9.96
CA SER A 198 -5.64 10.03 10.61
C SER A 198 -4.25 9.47 10.28
N SER A 199 -3.74 8.55 11.10
CA SER A 199 -2.52 7.80 10.80
C SER A 199 -2.58 7.12 9.42
N ARG A 200 -3.78 6.66 9.01
CA ARG A 200 -3.99 6.03 7.71
C ARG A 200 -3.92 7.02 6.56
N CYS A 201 -4.48 8.23 6.71
CA CYS A 201 -4.31 9.27 5.70
C CYS A 201 -2.83 9.62 5.50
N TRP A 202 -2.05 9.72 6.58
CA TRP A 202 -0.61 9.97 6.48
C TRP A 202 0.16 8.82 5.83
N GLU A 203 -0.21 7.57 6.12
CA GLU A 203 0.38 6.40 5.47
C GLU A 203 0.08 6.38 3.96
N LEU A 204 -1.17 6.61 3.56
CA LEU A 204 -1.53 6.67 2.14
C LEU A 204 -0.85 7.85 1.45
N TRP A 205 -0.79 9.00 2.11
CA TRP A 205 -0.08 10.16 1.58
C TRP A 205 1.40 9.84 1.37
N TYR A 206 2.04 9.16 2.33
CA TYR A 206 3.41 8.67 2.14
C TYR A 206 3.54 7.76 0.91
N VAL A 207 2.63 6.79 0.74
CA VAL A 207 2.65 5.86 -0.41
C VAL A 207 2.49 6.62 -1.73
N LEU A 208 1.53 7.54 -1.85
CA LEU A 208 1.32 8.31 -3.08
C LEU A 208 2.54 9.16 -3.47
N ASN A 209 3.29 9.65 -2.49
CA ASN A 209 4.48 10.48 -2.72
C ASN A 209 5.77 9.68 -2.96
N THR A 210 5.71 8.34 -2.82
CA THR A 210 6.87 7.44 -2.96
C THR A 210 6.69 6.36 -4.03
N ALA A 211 5.45 6.09 -4.47
CA ALA A 211 5.16 5.07 -5.47
C ALA A 211 5.61 5.45 -6.89
N GLY A 212 5.57 6.75 -7.22
CA GLY A 212 5.86 7.25 -8.56
C GLY A 212 4.76 6.89 -9.58
N ASN A 213 5.15 6.75 -10.85
CA ASN A 213 4.28 6.53 -12.01
C ASN A 213 3.39 7.76 -12.34
N ALA A 214 2.06 7.64 -12.26
CA ALA A 214 1.16 8.75 -12.54
C ALA A 214 1.09 9.74 -11.38
N CYS A 215 1.39 9.30 -10.15
CA CYS A 215 1.65 10.21 -9.02
C CYS A 215 3.09 10.73 -9.08
N PRO A 216 3.33 12.01 -8.72
CA PRO A 216 4.68 12.54 -8.67
C PRO A 216 5.48 11.94 -7.50
N LEU A 217 6.77 11.73 -7.72
CA LEU A 217 7.72 11.51 -6.62
C LEU A 217 7.95 12.85 -5.91
N ASN A 218 7.57 12.94 -4.64
CA ASN A 218 7.71 14.17 -3.86
C ASN A 218 8.24 13.88 -2.45
N GLY A 219 9.56 13.99 -2.32
CA GLY A 219 10.25 13.66 -1.08
C GLY A 219 9.97 14.63 0.09
N GLU A 220 9.58 15.88 -0.20
CA GLU A 220 9.21 16.84 0.85
C GLU A 220 7.88 16.42 1.50
N GLU A 221 6.89 16.10 0.69
CA GLU A 221 5.58 15.64 1.16
C GLU A 221 5.66 14.27 1.85
N ALA A 222 6.49 13.35 1.33
CA ALA A 222 6.77 12.09 2.01
C ALA A 222 7.45 12.29 3.38
N SER A 223 8.42 13.21 3.48
CA SER A 223 9.06 13.59 4.75
C SER A 223 8.06 14.18 5.75
N ARG A 224 7.14 15.02 5.24
CA ARG A 224 6.07 15.62 6.04
C ARG A 224 5.13 14.56 6.60
N ALA A 225 4.74 13.58 5.77
CA ALA A 225 3.90 12.46 6.17
C ALA A 225 4.53 11.63 7.29
N VAL A 226 5.80 11.29 7.14
CA VAL A 226 6.56 10.52 8.13
C VAL A 226 6.68 11.28 9.44
N SER A 227 7.02 12.57 9.37
CA SER A 227 7.11 13.42 10.55
C SER A 227 5.78 13.51 11.30
N ALA A 228 4.67 13.63 10.57
CA ALA A 228 3.33 13.63 11.17
C ALA A 228 2.98 12.29 11.80
N PHE A 229 3.28 11.18 11.11
CA PHE A 229 3.11 9.83 11.63
C PHE A 229 3.87 9.62 12.94
N CYS A 230 5.16 9.98 12.98
CA CYS A 230 5.98 9.89 14.19
C CYS A 230 5.43 10.73 15.34
N ARG A 231 4.79 11.88 15.06
CA ARG A 231 4.12 12.69 16.09
C ARG A 231 2.90 11.99 16.66
N LEU A 232 2.06 11.40 15.80
CA LEU A 232 0.86 10.66 16.21
C LEU A 232 1.21 9.43 17.06
N HIS A 233 2.33 8.78 16.75
CA HIS A 233 2.80 7.59 17.44
C HIS A 233 3.91 7.88 18.47
N ARG A 234 3.98 9.09 19.04
CA ARG A 234 5.00 9.43 20.06
C ARG A 234 4.98 8.50 21.29
N ALA A 235 3.82 7.99 21.66
CA ALA A 235 3.67 7.02 22.74
C ALA A 235 4.14 5.59 22.36
N ASP A 236 4.40 5.35 21.07
CA ASP A 236 4.97 4.11 20.53
C ASP A 236 6.32 4.44 19.83
N PRO A 237 7.41 4.55 20.61
CA PRO A 237 8.72 4.92 20.07
C PRO A 237 9.24 3.91 19.04
N VAL A 238 8.76 2.65 19.06
CA VAL A 238 9.13 1.63 18.08
C VAL A 238 8.49 1.91 16.73
N ALA A 239 7.18 2.16 16.69
CA ALA A 239 6.49 2.56 15.46
C ALA A 239 7.02 3.90 14.89
N ALA A 240 7.29 4.88 15.75
CA ALA A 240 7.84 6.16 15.33
C ALA A 240 9.29 6.06 14.80
N SER A 241 10.09 5.11 15.29
CA SER A 241 11.45 4.88 14.78
C SER A 241 11.44 4.07 13.48
N ALA A 242 10.51 3.11 13.38
CA ALA A 242 10.27 2.33 12.18
C ALA A 242 9.93 3.21 10.96
N TYR A 243 9.00 4.16 11.11
CA TYR A 243 8.63 5.05 9.99
C TYR A 243 9.75 5.98 9.55
N ARG A 244 10.47 6.56 10.52
CA ARG A 244 11.63 7.41 10.23
C ARG A 244 12.69 6.66 9.45
N LEU A 245 12.98 5.43 9.85
CA LEU A 245 13.92 4.59 9.12
C LEU A 245 13.35 4.19 7.75
N ALA A 246 12.10 3.74 7.65
CA ALA A 246 11.49 3.34 6.38
C ALA A 246 11.54 4.47 5.33
N TRP A 247 11.37 5.71 5.79
CA TRP A 247 11.54 6.90 4.96
C TRP A 247 12.99 7.18 4.58
N GLU A 248 13.90 7.17 5.55
CA GLU A 248 15.32 7.37 5.27
C GLU A 248 15.84 6.33 4.27
N CYS A 249 15.33 5.10 4.38
CA CYS A 249 15.60 4.04 3.42
C CYS A 249 15.03 4.34 2.03
N HIS A 250 13.75 4.71 1.90
CA HIS A 250 13.17 5.10 0.60
C HIS A 250 13.92 6.28 -0.01
N ARG A 251 14.27 7.30 0.79
CA ARG A 251 15.02 8.47 0.36
C ARG A 251 16.38 8.07 -0.22
N GLN A 252 17.10 7.18 0.44
CA GLN A 252 18.39 6.69 -0.04
C GLN A 252 18.27 5.82 -1.30
N MET A 253 17.23 5.00 -1.42
CA MET A 253 16.93 4.27 -2.66
C MET A 253 16.66 5.20 -3.83
N SER A 254 15.79 6.20 -3.64
CA SER A 254 15.48 7.18 -4.70
C SER A 254 16.69 8.01 -5.11
N LEU A 255 17.64 8.28 -4.20
CA LEU A 255 18.90 8.95 -4.54
C LEU A 255 19.87 8.04 -5.31
N ALA A 256 19.86 6.74 -5.02
CA ALA A 256 20.66 5.75 -5.73
C ALA A 256 20.18 5.53 -7.18
N GLU A 257 18.86 5.55 -7.43
CA GLU A 257 18.28 5.45 -8.77
C GLU A 257 18.58 6.66 -9.67
N VAL A 258 18.81 7.85 -9.10
CA VAL A 258 19.18 9.08 -9.83
C VAL A 258 20.68 9.13 -10.15
N SER A 259 21.48 8.27 -9.53
CA SER A 259 22.94 8.23 -9.67
C SER A 259 23.45 7.15 -10.64
N LEU A 260 22.53 6.41 -11.27
CA LEU A 260 22.77 5.40 -12.31
C LEU A 260 22.32 5.93 -13.68
#